data_AF-M1ENH1-F1
#
_entry.id   AF-M1ENH1-F1
#
_cell.length_a   1.000
_cell.length_b   1.000
_cell.length_c   1.000
_cell.angle_alpha   90.00
_cell.angle_beta   90.00
_cell.angle_gamma   90.00
#
_symmetry.space_group_name_H-M   'P 1'
#
loop_
_entity.id
_entity.type
_entity.pdbx_description
1 polymer ?
#
loop_
_entity_poly.entity_id
_entity_poly.type
_entity_poly.pdbx_seq_one_letter_code
_entity_poly.pdbx_strand_id
1 'polypeptide(L)'
;HRAVAEIDALYDVYLDVIDKWGTDDLLFLGDFNADCNYVRERDWPSVRLRSSEVFKWLIPDSADTTVGNSDCAYDRIVACGAHLRRSLKPQSAAVHN
;
A
#
# COMPACT_ATOMS: atom_id res chain seq x y z
N HIS A 1 0.04 16.47 -7.95
CA HIS A 1 0.14 15.02 -8.22
C HIS A 1 1.54 14.54 -7.89
N ARG A 2 1.75 14.07 -6.66
CA ARG A 2 3.01 13.45 -6.20
C ARG A 2 2.82 12.04 -5.64
N ALA A 3 1.57 11.62 -5.41
CA ALA A 3 1.22 10.31 -4.85
C ALA A 3 1.93 9.14 -5.55
N VAL A 4 1.94 9.07 -6.89
CA VAL A 4 2.67 8.02 -7.62
C VAL A 4 4.15 7.95 -7.23
N ALA A 5 4.83 9.10 -7.16
CA ALA A 5 6.25 9.17 -6.81
C ALA A 5 6.49 8.89 -5.31
N GLU A 6 5.61 9.37 -4.43
CA GLU A 6 5.70 9.15 -2.98
C GLU A 6 5.46 7.68 -2.61
N ILE A 7 4.46 7.04 -3.22
CA ILE A 7 4.19 5.61 -3.02
C ILE A 7 5.32 4.75 -3.60
N ASP A 8 5.88 5.13 -4.76
CA ASP A 8 7.04 4.44 -5.32
C ASP A 8 8.26 4.56 -4.39
N ALA A 9 8.50 5.74 -3.80
CA ALA A 9 9.60 5.97 -2.87
C ALA A 9 9.51 5.16 -1.57
N LEU A 10 8.33 4.65 -1.19
CA LEU A 10 8.20 3.70 -0.06
C LEU A 10 8.95 2.38 -0.33
N TYR A 11 9.19 2.02 -1.59
CA TYR A 11 10.09 0.92 -1.91
C TYR A 11 11.53 1.21 -1.46
N ASP A 12 11.99 2.44 -1.61
CA ASP A 12 13.33 2.85 -1.17
C ASP A 12 13.40 2.88 0.38
N VAL A 13 12.30 3.23 1.05
CA VAL A 13 12.16 3.09 2.51
C VAL A 13 12.25 1.63 2.95
N TYR A 14 11.63 0.70 2.20
CA TYR A 14 11.76 -0.73 2.46
C TYR A 14 13.23 -1.19 2.40
N LEU A 15 13.98 -0.74 1.39
CA LEU A 15 15.41 -1.04 1.26
C LEU A 15 16.24 -0.47 2.42
N ASP A 16 15.97 0.78 2.81
CA ASP A 16 16.66 1.44 3.94
C ASP A 16 16.42 0.69 5.26
N VAL A 17 15.20 0.22 5.51
CA VAL A 17 14.89 -0.56 6.71
C VAL A 17 15.62 -1.92 6.72
N ILE A 18 15.71 -2.59 5.58
CA ILE A 18 16.48 -3.84 5.47
C ILE A 18 17.94 -3.57 5.80
N ASP A 19 18.55 -2.55 5.20
CA ASP A 19 19.96 -2.22 5.44
C ASP A 19 20.22 -1.84 6.91
N LYS A 20 19.35 -1.00 7.47
CA LYS A 20 19.52 -0.43 8.81
C LYS A 20 19.22 -1.41 9.93
N TRP A 21 18.20 -2.25 9.78
CA TRP A 21 17.65 -3.08 10.86
C TRP A 21 17.65 -4.58 10.56
N GLY A 22 17.99 -5.01 9.35
CA GLY A 22 18.11 -6.41 8.99
C GLY A 22 16.76 -7.16 8.98
N THR A 23 15.65 -6.46 8.73
CA THR A 23 14.31 -7.06 8.69
C THR A 23 13.55 -6.63 7.44
N ASP A 24 12.78 -7.57 6.88
CA ASP A 24 11.88 -7.36 5.76
C ASP A 24 10.39 -7.47 6.16
N ASP A 25 10.09 -7.72 7.44
CA ASP A 25 8.75 -7.78 8.01
C ASP A 25 8.22 -6.36 8.33
N LEU A 26 7.69 -5.68 7.31
CA LEU A 26 7.19 -4.31 7.42
C LEU A 26 5.69 -4.22 7.13
N LEU A 27 5.03 -3.31 7.85
CA LEU A 27 3.68 -2.86 7.59
C LEU A 27 3.69 -1.37 7.24
N PHE A 28 3.32 -1.04 6.00
CA PHE A 28 3.06 0.33 5.57
C PHE A 28 1.57 0.62 5.71
N LEU A 29 1.22 1.73 6.34
CA LEU A 29 -0.17 2.15 6.50
C LEU A 29 -0.31 3.68 6.44
N GLY A 30 -1.47 4.13 5.96
CA GLY A 30 -1.87 5.54 6.00
C GLY A 30 -2.63 5.99 4.76
N ASP A 31 -2.94 7.28 4.72
CA ASP A 31 -3.49 7.96 3.55
C ASP A 31 -2.39 8.12 2.49
N PHE A 32 -2.44 7.27 1.47
CA PHE A 32 -1.51 7.32 0.35
C PHE A 32 -2.03 8.19 -0.79
N ASN A 33 -3.29 8.66 -0.72
CA ASN A 33 -4.03 9.20 -1.86
C ASN A 33 -3.93 8.25 -3.08
N ALA A 34 -4.06 6.94 -2.83
CA ALA A 34 -3.72 5.86 -3.76
C ALA A 34 -4.86 5.49 -4.73
N ASP A 35 -5.67 6.44 -5.21
CA ASP A 35 -6.74 6.16 -6.15
C ASP A 35 -7.23 7.40 -6.91
N CYS A 36 -8.24 7.21 -7.76
CA CYS A 36 -9.00 8.25 -8.43
C CYS A 36 -8.10 9.16 -9.28
N ASN A 37 -8.07 10.47 -9.01
CA ASN A 37 -7.30 11.42 -9.80
C ASN A 37 -5.83 11.54 -9.37
N TYR A 38 -5.45 10.92 -8.26
CA TYR A 38 -4.09 10.98 -7.73
C TYR A 38 -3.22 9.85 -8.27
N VAL A 39 -3.79 8.64 -8.35
CA VAL A 39 -3.17 7.46 -8.95
C VAL A 39 -4.21 6.76 -9.80
N ARG A 40 -3.99 6.69 -11.12
CA ARG A 40 -4.87 6.01 -12.07
C ARG A 40 -4.36 4.60 -12.34
N GLU A 41 -5.23 3.74 -12.88
CA GLU A 41 -4.87 2.35 -13.21
C GLU A 41 -3.57 2.22 -14.01
N ARG A 42 -3.39 3.10 -14.99
CA ARG A 42 -2.18 3.17 -15.85
C ARG A 42 -0.90 3.56 -15.14
N ASP A 43 -0.99 4.15 -13.95
CA ASP A 43 0.17 4.62 -13.18
C ASP A 43 0.75 3.48 -12.32
N TRP A 44 -0.07 2.51 -11.91
CA TRP A 44 0.33 1.40 -11.03
C TRP A 44 1.52 0.56 -11.53
N PRO A 45 1.66 0.26 -12.83
CA PRO A 45 2.83 -0.46 -13.32
C PRO A 45 4.17 0.24 -13.03
N SER A 46 4.16 1.56 -12.79
CA SER A 46 5.36 2.35 -12.48
C SER A 46 5.72 2.40 -10.99
N VAL A 47 4.85 1.90 -10.11
CA VAL A 47 5.03 1.96 -8.64
C VAL A 47 5.61 0.63 -8.14
N ARG A 48 6.88 0.62 -7.73
CA ARG A 48 7.59 -0.61 -7.29
C ARG A 48 6.95 -1.27 -6.08
N LEU A 49 6.40 -0.48 -5.15
CA LEU A 49 5.64 -0.99 -4.00
C LEU A 49 4.37 -1.76 -4.42
N ARG A 50 3.85 -1.51 -5.63
CA ARG A 50 2.65 -2.18 -6.17
C ARG A 50 2.98 -3.32 -7.12
N SER A 51 3.95 -3.14 -8.01
CA SER A 51 4.26 -4.09 -9.07
C SER A 51 5.06 -5.32 -8.59
N SER A 52 5.70 -5.24 -7.41
CA SER A 52 6.44 -6.34 -6.81
C SER A 52 5.57 -7.29 -5.99
N GLU A 53 5.72 -8.61 -6.20
CA GLU A 53 5.02 -9.68 -5.45
C GLU A 53 5.44 -9.81 -3.97
N VAL A 54 6.50 -9.08 -3.58
CA VAL A 54 6.96 -8.98 -2.19
C VAL A 54 5.87 -8.37 -1.32
N PHE A 55 5.17 -7.36 -1.85
CA PHE A 55 4.21 -6.55 -1.10
C PHE A 55 2.79 -7.05 -1.31
N LYS A 56 2.10 -7.32 -0.20
CA LYS A 56 0.69 -7.67 -0.17
C LYS A 56 -0.13 -6.46 0.23
N TRP A 57 -0.91 -5.94 -0.72
CA TRP A 57 -1.90 -4.89 -0.48
C TRP A 57 -3.16 -5.54 0.11
N LEU A 58 -3.59 -5.04 1.28
CA LEU A 58 -4.70 -5.61 2.05
C LEU A 58 -6.00 -4.83 1.85
N ILE A 59 -5.92 -3.54 1.56
CA ILE A 59 -7.06 -2.73 1.11
C ILE A 59 -7.06 -2.75 -0.43
N PRO A 60 -8.07 -3.40 -1.06
CA PRO A 60 -8.15 -3.49 -2.52
C PRO A 60 -8.49 -2.12 -3.13
N ASP A 61 -8.27 -1.97 -4.44
CA ASP A 61 -8.62 -0.74 -5.17
C ASP A 61 -10.13 -0.50 -5.23
N SER A 62 -10.94 -1.55 -5.02
CA SER A 62 -12.40 -1.46 -5.01
C SER A 62 -12.99 -1.02 -3.66
N ALA A 63 -12.16 -0.61 -2.70
CA ALA A 63 -12.61 -0.18 -1.39
C ALA A 63 -12.79 1.34 -1.36
N ASP A 64 -13.91 1.82 -0.82
CA ASP A 64 -14.10 3.25 -0.54
C ASP A 64 -13.61 3.56 0.87
N THR A 65 -12.47 4.25 1.00
CA THR A 65 -11.91 4.68 2.28
C THR A 65 -12.29 6.10 2.67
N THR A 66 -13.27 6.69 1.98
CA THR A 66 -13.68 8.07 2.21
C THR A 66 -14.96 8.16 3.02
N VAL A 67 -15.09 9.22 3.82
CA VAL A 67 -16.35 9.58 4.49
C VAL A 67 -17.22 10.52 3.63
N GLY A 68 -16.68 10.99 2.50
CA GLY A 68 -17.31 11.98 1.63
C GLY A 68 -18.17 11.35 0.53
N ASN A 69 -18.56 12.16 -0.46
CA ASN A 69 -19.32 11.70 -1.62
C ASN A 69 -18.42 11.17 -2.76
N SER A 70 -17.31 10.52 -2.41
CA SER A 70 -16.39 9.88 -3.35
C SER A 70 -16.39 8.36 -3.12
N ASP A 71 -15.87 7.64 -4.09
CA ASP A 71 -15.61 6.19 -3.99
C ASP A 71 -14.14 6.01 -4.40
N CYS A 72 -13.24 6.10 -3.43
CA CYS A 72 -11.80 6.10 -3.65
C CYS A 72 -11.04 5.34 -2.55
N ALA A 73 -10.09 4.50 -2.95
CA ALA A 73 -9.21 3.75 -2.06
C ALA A 73 -7.94 4.55 -1.68
N TYR A 74 -8.10 5.67 -0.97
CA TYR A 74 -6.96 6.53 -0.59
C TYR A 74 -6.07 5.92 0.48
N ASP A 75 -6.68 5.34 1.51
CA ASP A 75 -5.99 4.75 2.65
C ASP A 75 -5.61 3.30 2.34
N ARG A 76 -4.36 2.94 2.63
CA ARG A 76 -3.83 1.63 2.28
C ARG A 76 -3.15 0.96 3.46
N ILE A 77 -3.17 -0.36 3.43
CA ILE A 77 -2.37 -1.22 4.30
C ILE A 77 -1.62 -2.18 3.39
N VAL A 78 -0.29 -2.17 3.48
CA VAL A 78 0.61 -2.98 2.65
C VAL A 78 1.59 -3.72 3.55
N ALA A 79 1.65 -5.04 3.43
CA ALA A 79 2.51 -5.90 4.25
C ALA A 79 3.56 -6.62 3.41
N CYS A 80 4.78 -6.74 3.90
CA CYS A 80 5.83 -7.59 3.35
C CYS A 80 6.52 -8.42 4.44
N GLY A 81 7.43 -9.30 4.04
CA GLY A 81 8.12 -10.22 4.95
C GLY A 81 7.32 -11.49 5.24
N ALA A 82 8.05 -12.60 5.36
CA ALA A 82 7.44 -13.92 5.42
C ALA A 82 6.72 -14.18 6.75
N HIS A 83 7.20 -13.63 7.86
CA HIS A 83 6.56 -13.81 9.17
C HIS A 83 5.29 -12.99 9.24
N LEU A 84 5.35 -11.70 8.89
CA LEU A 84 4.18 -10.83 8.93
C LEU A 84 3.07 -11.35 8.00
N ARG A 85 3.42 -11.74 6.76
CA ARG A 85 2.45 -12.29 5.79
C ARG A 85 1.75 -13.56 6.29
N ARG A 86 2.44 -14.43 7.03
CA ARG A 86 1.83 -15.64 7.63
C ARG A 86 0.91 -15.32 8.80
N SER A 87 1.13 -14.20 9.49
CA SER A 87 0.30 -13.73 10.60
C SER A 87 -0.97 -13.02 10.15
N LEU A 88 -1.10 -12.69 8.87
CA LEU A 88 -2.31 -12.05 8.34
C LEU A 88 -3.49 -13.02 8.32
N LYS A 89 -4.58 -12.63 8.97
CA LYS A 89 -5.87 -13.28 8.78
C LYS A 89 -6.46 -12.84 7.44
N PRO A 90 -6.70 -13.75 6.48
CA PRO A 90 -7.27 -13.37 5.18
C PRO A 90 -8.60 -12.61 5.35
N GLN A 91 -8.81 -11.60 4.51
CA GLN A 91 -10.05 -10.79 4.46
C GLN A 91 -10.42 -10.10 5.79
N SER A 92 -9.46 -9.92 6.70
CA SER A 92 -9.70 -9.22 7.97
C SER A 92 -9.55 -7.71 7.88
N ALA A 93 -8.86 -7.19 6.86
CA ALA A 93 -8.81 -5.77 6.58
C ALA A 93 -10.16 -5.34 5.98
N ALA A 94 -10.87 -4.49 6.71
CA ALA A 94 -12.19 -3.98 6.34
C ALA A 94 -12.21 -2.46 6.52
N VAL A 95 -13.01 -1.80 5.69
CA VAL A 95 -13.26 -0.37 5.79
C VAL A 95 -14.59 -0.16 6.49
N HIS A 96 -14.61 0.80 7.42
CA HIS A 96 -15.79 1.19 8.18
C HIS A 96 -15.99 2.69 7.99
N ASN A 97 -16.99 3.04 7.18
CA ASN A 97 -17.39 4.42 6.89
C ASN A 97 -18.48 4.89 7.85
#